data_AF-A0A2H0M376-F1
#
_entry.id   AF-A0A2H0M376-F1
#
_cell.length_a   1.000
_cell.length_b   1.000
_cell.length_c   1.000
_cell.angle_alpha   90.00
_cell.angle_beta   90.00
_cell.angle_gamma   90.00
#
_symmetry.space_group_name_H-M   'P 1'
#
loop_
_entity.id
_entity.type
_entity.pdbx_description
1 polymer ?
#
loop_
_entity_poly.entity_id
_entity_poly.type
_entity_poly.pdbx_seq_one_letter_code
_entity_poly.pdbx_strand_id
1 'polypeptide(L)' 'MPYDSSLDAQVFTHFWENDSGKIVVSVYSYNKGPKKIQIVREIKDKNGEYAFAKLGRLTKEEAIGVLPLIQEALKSM' A
#
# COMPACT_ATOMS: atom_id res chain seq x y z
N MET A 1 -20.80 11.32 3.54
CA MET A 1 -20.10 11.74 4.77
C MET A 1 -18.63 11.96 4.42
N PRO A 2 -17.99 13.00 4.96
CA PRO A 2 -16.55 13.19 4.79
C PRO A 2 -15.77 12.01 5.38
N TYR A 3 -14.55 11.81 4.90
CA TYR A 3 -13.63 10.82 5.46
C TYR A 3 -13.24 11.20 6.89
N ASP A 4 -13.40 10.26 7.83
CA ASP A 4 -12.99 10.41 9.23
C ASP A 4 -11.85 9.44 9.55
N SER A 5 -10.65 9.96 9.77
CA SER A 5 -9.47 9.14 10.06
C SER A 5 -9.59 8.32 11.34
N SER A 6 -10.44 8.72 12.30
CA SER A 6 -10.66 7.96 13.53
C SER A 6 -11.39 6.64 13.27
N LEU A 7 -12.10 6.54 12.15
CA LEU A 7 -12.81 5.34 11.72
C LEU A 7 -11.93 4.41 10.88
N ASP A 8 -10.74 4.83 10.43
CA ASP A 8 -9.88 4.00 9.57
C ASP A 8 -8.91 3.17 10.41
N ALA A 9 -9.31 1.93 10.73
CA ALA A 9 -8.48 1.03 11.51
C ALA A 9 -7.37 0.41 10.63
N GLN A 10 -6.10 0.69 10.97
CA GLN A 10 -4.95 -0.03 10.42
C GLN A 10 -4.77 -1.36 11.16
N VAL A 11 -5.05 -2.48 10.48
CA VAL A 11 -5.00 -3.82 11.10
C VAL A 11 -3.71 -4.57 10.78
N PHE A 12 -2.95 -4.10 9.81
CA PHE A 12 -1.67 -4.67 9.41
C PHE A 12 -0.81 -3.59 8.76
N THR A 13 0.49 -3.62 9.01
CA THR A 13 1.47 -2.82 8.29
C THR A 13 2.82 -3.52 8.29
N HIS A 14 3.46 -3.60 7.12
CA HIS A 14 4.85 -3.96 6.98
C HIS A 14 5.44 -3.17 5.82
N PHE A 15 6.76 -3.09 5.78
CA PHE A 15 7.47 -2.43 4.70
C PHE A 15 8.65 -3.25 4.21
N TRP A 16 9.02 -2.98 2.97
CA TRP A 16 10.31 -3.32 2.37
C TRP A 16 11.07 -2.01 2.14
N GLU A 17 12.33 -1.95 2.56
CA GLU A 17 13.16 -0.74 2.43
C GLU A 17 14.53 -1.06 1.86
N ASN A 18 15.09 -0.08 1.15
CA ASN A 18 16.45 -0.06 0.67
C ASN A 18 16.98 1.39 0.61
N ASP A 19 18.18 1.59 0.06
CA ASP A 19 18.81 2.91 -0.04
C ASP A 19 18.00 3.93 -0.87
N SER A 20 17.15 3.45 -1.78
CA SER A 20 16.32 4.29 -2.65
C SER A 20 14.98 4.71 -2.01
N GLY A 21 14.57 4.06 -0.93
CA GLY A 21 13.33 4.37 -0.22
C GLY A 21 12.62 3.14 0.32
N LYS A 22 11.32 3.30 0.55
CA LYS A 22 10.49 2.34 1.27
C LYS A 22 9.17 2.09 0.53
N ILE A 23 8.76 0.83 0.46
CA ILE A 23 7.45 0.40 0.01
C ILE A 23 6.69 -0.11 1.23
N VAL A 24 5.56 0.51 1.54
CA VAL A 24 4.71 0.16 2.68
C VAL A 24 3.48 -0.57 2.16
N VAL A 25 3.19 -1.73 2.74
CA VAL A 25 1.96 -2.49 2.53
C VAL A 25 1.17 -2.51 3.82
N SER A 26 -0.04 -1.97 3.78
CA SER A 26 -0.92 -1.87 4.94
C SER A 26 -2.31 -2.42 4.64
N VAL A 27 -3.03 -2.88 5.66
CA VAL A 27 -4.45 -3.22 5.55
C VAL A 27 -5.26 -2.28 6.43
N TYR A 28 -6.26 -1.65 5.82
CA TYR A 28 -7.16 -0.70 6.46
C TYR A 28 -8.61 -1.20 6.42
N SER A 29 -9.39 -0.90 7.46
CA SER A 29 -10.83 -1.15 7.55
C SER A 29 -11.51 0.12 8.06
N TYR A 30 -12.16 0.83 7.14
CA TYR A 30 -12.89 2.05 7.48
C TYR A 30 -14.25 1.71 8.05
N ASN A 31 -14.55 2.20 9.25
CA ASN A 31 -15.82 2.02 9.94
C ASN A 31 -16.28 0.56 9.99
N LYS A 32 -15.36 -0.36 10.32
CA LYS A 32 -15.57 -1.83 10.32
C LYS A 32 -16.03 -2.40 8.95
N GLY A 33 -15.88 -1.63 7.88
CA GLY A 33 -16.18 -2.02 6.53
C GLY A 33 -15.12 -2.96 5.93
N PRO A 34 -15.27 -3.32 4.64
CA PRO A 34 -14.38 -4.24 3.97
C PRO A 34 -12.91 -3.83 4.07
N LYS A 35 -12.06 -4.80 4.44
CA LYS A 35 -10.61 -4.59 4.51
C LYS A 35 -10.04 -4.35 3.12
N LYS A 36 -9.18 -3.35 3.00
CA LYS A 36 -8.46 -3.02 1.76
C LYS A 36 -6.96 -2.97 2.01
N ILE A 37 -6.20 -3.57 1.11
CA ILE A 37 -4.76 -3.38 1.04
C ILE A 37 -4.50 -1.99 0.48
N GLN A 38 -3.56 -1.26 1.07
CA GLN A 38 -2.99 -0.02 0.55
C GLN A 38 -1.49 -0.21 0.37
N ILE A 39 -0.98 0.15 -0.80
CA ILE A 39 0.44 0.11 -1.14
C ILE A 39 0.90 1.54 -1.39
N VAL A 40 1.98 1.93 -0.72
CA VAL A 40 2.54 3.28 -0.76
C VAL A 40 4.05 3.18 -0.99
N ARG A 41 4.59 4.15 -1.72
CA ARG A 41 6.01 4.42 -1.82
C ARG A 41 6.37 5.67 -1.03
N GLU A 42 7.46 5.60 -0.29
CA GLU A 42 8.10 6.72 0.41
C GLU A 42 9.55 6.82 -0.11
N ILE A 43 9.86 7.84 -0.91
CA ILE A 43 11.22 8.10 -1.44
C ILE A 43 11.81 9.30 -0.72
N LYS A 44 13.08 9.27 -0.33
CA LYS A 44 13.76 10.49 0.12
C LYS A 44 14.02 11.42 -1.06
N ASP A 45 13.48 12.62 -1.00
CA ASP A 45 13.81 13.67 -1.96
C ASP A 45 15.25 14.18 -1.76
N LYS A 46 15.69 15.11 -2.60
CA LYS A 46 17.05 15.69 -2.53
C LYS A 46 17.30 16.48 -1.24
N ASN A 47 16.26 16.82 -0.49
CA ASN A 47 16.32 17.53 0.78
C ASN A 47 16.25 16.57 1.99
N GLY A 48 16.10 15.27 1.75
CA GLY A 48 15.97 14.24 2.78
C GLY A 48 14.54 14.02 3.30
N GLU A 49 13.55 14.69 2.73
CA GLU A 49 12.12 14.54 3.08
C GLU A 49 11.52 13.33 2.36
N TYR A 50 10.61 12.59 3.00
CA TYR A 50 9.94 11.46 2.34
C TYR A 50 8.79 11.94 1.45
N ALA A 51 8.97 11.82 0.13
CA ALA A 51 7.91 11.96 -0.85
C ALA A 51 6.98 10.73 -0.82
N PHE A 52 5.72 10.96 -0.46
CA PHE A 52 4.66 9.96 -0.44
C PHE A 52 4.02 9.80 -1.83
N ALA A 53 3.91 8.57 -2.31
CA ALA A 53 3.12 8.23 -3.50
C ALA A 53 2.27 6.99 -3.25
N LYS A 54 0.96 7.09 -3.48
CA LYS A 54 0.06 5.93 -3.41
C LYS A 54 0.22 5.09 -4.69
N LEU A 55 0.61 3.82 -4.53
CA LEU A 55 0.79 2.88 -5.63
C LEU A 55 -0.48 2.07 -5.91
N GLY A 56 -1.32 1.83 -4.90
CA GLY A 56 -2.58 1.11 -5.09
C GLY A 56 -3.42 1.01 -3.83
N ARG A 57 -4.73 0.78 -4.04
CA ARG A 57 -5.66 0.40 -2.98
C ARG A 57 -6.61 -0.67 -3.53
N LEU A 58 -6.52 -1.87 -2.98
CA LEU A 58 -7.15 -3.06 -3.53
C LEU A 58 -8.03 -3.72 -2.47
N THR A 59 -9.18 -4.24 -2.88
CA THR A 59 -9.94 -5.24 -2.13
C THR A 59 -9.15 -6.55 -2.07
N LYS A 60 -9.59 -7.47 -1.21
CA LYS A 60 -9.00 -8.81 -1.13
C LYS A 60 -9.08 -9.56 -2.46
N GLU A 61 -10.22 -9.48 -3.13
CA GLU A 61 -10.48 -10.16 -4.40
C GLU A 61 -9.55 -9.61 -5.50
N GLU A 62 -9.46 -8.29 -5.65
CA GLU A 62 -8.54 -7.67 -6.61
C GLU A 62 -7.09 -8.03 -6.32
N ALA A 63 -6.66 -8.00 -5.05
CA ALA A 63 -5.30 -8.34 -4.67
C ALA A 63 -4.94 -9.80 -4.99
N ILE A 64 -5.85 -10.75 -4.74
CA ILE A 64 -5.66 -12.16 -5.12
C ILE A 64 -5.63 -12.30 -6.64
N GLY A 65 -6.50 -11.60 -7.37
CA GLY A 65 -6.59 -11.66 -8.83
C GLY A 65 -5.34 -11.12 -9.54
N VAL A 66 -4.74 -10.04 -9.02
CA VAL A 66 -3.54 -9.44 -9.64
C VAL A 66 -2.24 -10.10 -9.21
N LEU A 67 -2.21 -10.84 -8.09
CA LEU A 67 -0.97 -11.43 -7.58
C LEU A 67 -0.30 -12.39 -8.59
N PRO A 68 -1.01 -13.31 -9.27
CA PRO A 68 -0.41 -14.13 -10.33
C PRO A 68 0.12 -13.31 -11.50
N LEU A 69 -0.57 -12.21 -11.87
CA LEU A 69 -0.13 -11.34 -12.96
C LEU A 69 1.17 -10.61 -12.61
N ILE A 70 1.31 -10.17 -11.34
CA ILE A 70 2.56 -9.61 -10.83
C ILE A 70 3.68 -10.66 -10.89
N GLN A 71 3.40 -11.88 -10.42
CA GLN A 71 4.38 -12.98 -10.46
C GLN A 71 4.80 -13.34 -11.88
N GLU A 72 3.89 -13.28 -12.85
CA GLU A 72 4.18 -13.50 -14.26
C GLU A 72 5.01 -12.36 -14.85
N ALA A 73 4.65 -11.10 -14.59
CA ALA A 73 5.40 -9.93 -15.04
C ALA A 73 6.86 -9.95 -14.54
N LEU A 74 7.09 -10.41 -13.32
CA LEU A 74 8.44 -10.55 -12.75
C LEU A 74 9.35 -11.52 -13.52
N LYS A 75 8.79 -12.46 -14.28
CA LYS A 75 9.59 -13.38 -15.13
C LYS A 75 10.14 -12.71 -16.39
N SER A 76 9.58 -11.55 -16.76
CA SER A 76 9.95 -10.78 -17.94
C SER A 76 10.81 -9.56 -17.60
N MET A 77 11.20 -9.40 -16.33
CA MET A 77 12.02 -8.31 -15.82
C MET A 77 13.47 -8.74 -15.63
#